data_AF-A0A9P3C452-F1
#
_entry.id   AF-A0A9P3C452-F1
#
_cell.length_a   1.000
_cell.length_b   1.000
_cell.length_c   1.000
_cell.angle_alpha   90.00
_cell.angle_beta   90.00
_cell.angle_gamma   90.00
#
_symmetry.space_group_name_H-M   'P 1'
#
loop_
_entity.id
_entity.type
_entity.pdbx_description
1 polymer ?
#
loop_
_entity_poly.entity_id
_entity_poly.type
_entity_poly.pdbx_seq_one_letter_code
_entity_poly.pdbx_strand_id
1 'polypeptide(L)'
;MASSTHVPFGIPEILEMILLNLDMRTLLCIQRTCRSWWSMIRDSLPIQKALYFTHIENTPDQDKVQNPLLVEAFPALFKLTDPDNPEDDYEYDKPALATFDMMKSSSKLAAYLRPEASWRRMLVQQPPVCKFEVYIYSTSGYGFAHTSFEVPEDPRGFTDGLRMGDFFEALVFDDDVPFATCRLKHIIWWKRIPQHGLSVWKEMEHLTGKTVDSDIVVSLRSHITQCYDSDDDETPEDIKAMDRIKAVYRELGIQPRRLGKTEEWSHSDWWE
;
A
#
# COMPACT_ATOMS: atom_id res chain seq x y z
N MET A 1 19.94 47.69 7.37
CA MET A 1 18.60 47.96 6.83
C MET A 1 17.98 46.60 6.49
N ALA A 2 17.08 46.10 7.34
CA ALA A 2 16.34 44.88 7.04
C ALA A 2 15.29 45.20 5.96
N SER A 3 15.37 44.51 4.82
CA SER A 3 14.38 44.64 3.74
C SER A 3 13.01 44.21 4.26
N SER A 4 12.00 45.07 4.07
CA SER A 4 10.58 44.88 4.42
C SER A 4 9.97 43.56 3.92
N THR A 5 10.62 42.89 2.95
CA THR A 5 10.21 41.59 2.39
C THR A 5 10.39 40.38 3.33
N HIS A 6 11.13 40.53 4.45
CA HIS A 6 11.36 39.43 5.41
C HIS A 6 10.33 39.35 6.54
N VAL A 7 9.45 40.34 6.70
CA VAL A 7 8.56 40.43 7.87
C VAL A 7 7.50 39.31 7.90
N PRO A 8 6.82 38.94 6.79
CA PRO A 8 5.80 37.89 6.82
C PRO A 8 6.40 36.49 7.00
N PHE A 9 7.53 36.21 6.34
CA PHE A 9 8.24 34.91 6.44
C PHE A 9 9.03 34.74 7.74
N GLY A 10 9.18 35.80 8.52
CA GLY A 10 9.78 35.76 9.85
C GLY A 10 8.80 35.40 10.96
N ILE A 11 7.49 35.36 10.67
CA ILE A 11 6.43 35.00 11.62
C ILE A 11 6.06 33.52 11.38
N PRO A 12 6.35 32.62 12.34
CA PRO A 12 6.10 31.19 12.20
C PRO A 12 4.65 30.86 11.78
N GLU A 13 3.67 31.53 12.36
CA GLU A 13 2.25 31.27 12.15
C GLU A 13 1.81 31.64 10.71
N ILE A 14 2.29 32.77 10.19
CA ILE A 14 1.99 33.18 8.81
C ILE A 14 2.65 32.23 7.82
N LEU A 15 3.90 31.83 8.09
CA LEU A 15 4.60 30.86 7.26
C LEU A 15 3.87 29.51 7.26
N GLU A 16 3.43 29.01 8.41
CA GLU A 16 2.65 27.76 8.51
C GLU A 16 1.36 27.85 7.69
N MET A 17 0.59 28.93 7.81
CA MET A 17 -0.63 29.13 7.02
C MET A 17 -0.34 29.15 5.51
N ILE A 18 0.71 29.83 5.07
CA ILE A 18 1.09 29.86 3.64
C ILE A 18 1.43 28.44 3.16
N LEU A 19 2.23 27.70 3.93
CA LEU A 19 2.66 26.35 3.58
C LEU A 19 1.49 25.37 3.53
N LEU A 20 0.52 25.48 4.45
CA LEU A 20 -0.69 24.64 4.47
C LEU A 20 -1.58 24.83 3.22
N ASN A 21 -1.44 25.93 2.49
CA ASN A 21 -2.17 26.16 1.24
C ASN A 21 -1.44 25.62 0.00
N LEU A 22 -0.26 25.02 0.15
CA LEU A 22 0.49 24.42 -0.95
C LEU A 22 0.14 22.94 -1.12
N ASP A 23 0.30 22.42 -2.33
CA ASP A 23 0.17 20.99 -2.59
C ASP A 23 1.32 20.17 -1.98
N MET A 24 1.08 18.88 -1.74
CA MET A 24 2.06 18.00 -1.10
C MET A 24 3.39 17.90 -1.87
N ARG A 25 3.38 17.88 -3.21
CA ARG A 25 4.62 17.75 -4.00
C ARG A 25 5.47 19.00 -3.81
N THR A 26 4.84 20.17 -3.85
CA THR A 26 5.51 21.44 -3.55
C THR A 26 6.08 21.42 -2.13
N LEU A 27 5.29 21.07 -1.11
CA LEU A 27 5.76 20.96 0.28
C LEU A 27 6.96 20.03 0.47
N LEU A 28 7.01 18.90 -0.23
CA LEU A 28 8.15 17.98 -0.19
C LEU A 28 9.40 18.55 -0.87
N CYS A 29 9.23 19.30 -1.95
CA CYS A 29 10.35 19.87 -2.71
C CYS A 29 10.96 21.09 -2.01
N ILE A 30 10.13 22.00 -1.49
CA ILE A 30 10.59 23.28 -0.93
C ILE A 30 11.41 23.11 0.36
N GLN A 31 11.30 21.96 1.03
CA GLN A 31 12.16 21.58 2.14
C GLN A 31 13.66 21.63 1.81
N ARG A 32 14.02 21.57 0.53
CA ARG A 32 15.40 21.56 0.05
C ARG A 32 15.97 22.96 -0.23
N THR A 33 15.14 24.02 -0.16
CA THR A 33 15.55 25.37 -0.56
C THR A 33 16.06 26.22 0.61
N CYS A 34 15.48 26.08 1.81
CA CYS A 34 15.83 26.87 2.98
C CYS A 34 15.65 26.06 4.28
N ARG A 35 16.58 26.23 5.23
CA ARG A 35 16.52 25.57 6.56
C ARG A 35 15.30 26.00 7.38
N SER A 36 14.85 27.25 7.23
CA SER A 36 13.66 27.75 7.93
C SER A 36 12.40 27.02 7.50
N TRP A 37 12.26 26.76 6.19
CA TRP A 37 11.12 26.05 5.63
C TRP A 37 11.19 24.57 6.00
N TRP A 38 12.38 23.98 5.94
CA TRP A 38 12.63 22.63 6.41
C TRP A 38 12.25 22.45 7.90
N SER A 39 12.69 23.35 8.78
CA SER A 39 12.34 23.29 10.20
C SER A 39 10.84 23.46 10.42
N MET A 40 10.21 24.44 9.76
CA MET A 40 8.75 24.66 9.85
C MET A 40 7.98 23.40 9.45
N ILE A 41 8.29 22.83 8.29
CA ILE A 41 7.59 21.64 7.78
C ILE A 41 7.80 20.45 8.71
N ARG A 42 9.02 20.27 9.25
CA ARG A 42 9.36 19.19 10.18
C ARG A 42 8.64 19.32 11.52
N ASP A 43 8.57 20.54 12.07
CA ASP A 43 8.15 20.78 13.45
C ASP A 43 6.64 21.11 13.57
N SER A 44 5.98 21.55 12.49
CA SER A 44 4.55 21.84 12.44
C SER A 44 3.70 20.58 12.35
N LEU A 45 2.91 20.32 13.41
CA LEU A 45 1.96 19.21 13.43
C LEU A 45 0.88 19.31 12.34
N PRO A 46 0.25 20.47 12.06
CA PRO A 46 -0.67 20.61 10.93
C PRO A 46 -0.06 20.21 9.59
N ILE A 47 1.17 20.65 9.30
CA ILE A 47 1.83 20.32 8.03
C ILE A 47 2.20 18.84 7.98
N GLN A 48 2.68 18.25 9.09
CA GLN A 48 2.98 16.82 9.16
C GLN A 48 1.73 15.95 8.94
N LYS A 49 0.56 16.38 9.44
CA LYS A 49 -0.75 15.74 9.15
C LYS A 49 -1.15 15.90 7.68
N ALA A 50 -0.96 17.08 7.10
CA ALA A 50 -1.25 17.32 5.68
C ALA A 50 -0.34 16.50 4.74
N LEU A 51 0.90 16.22 5.16
CA LEU A 51 1.86 15.37 4.44
C LEU A 51 1.72 13.88 4.75
N TYR A 52 0.72 13.47 5.54
CA TYR A 52 0.53 12.08 5.95
C TYR A 52 1.74 11.48 6.70
N PHE A 53 2.61 12.31 7.30
CA PHE A 53 3.70 11.82 8.14
C PHE A 53 3.24 11.56 9.57
N THR A 54 2.26 12.32 10.06
CA THR A 54 1.64 12.13 11.37
C THR A 54 0.16 11.85 11.20
N HIS A 55 -0.38 10.93 12.00
CA HIS A 55 -1.79 10.60 11.93
C HIS A 55 -2.68 11.75 12.41
N ILE A 56 -3.92 11.70 11.93
CA ILE A 56 -5.04 12.41 12.52
C ILE A 56 -5.79 11.49 13.47
N GLU A 57 -6.53 12.08 14.40
CA GLU A 57 -7.38 11.33 15.30
C GLU A 57 -8.50 10.63 14.53
N ASN A 58 -8.83 9.41 14.95
CA ASN A 58 -9.94 8.68 14.37
C ASN A 58 -11.24 9.11 15.06
N THR A 59 -11.92 10.12 14.50
CA THR A 59 -13.26 10.50 14.93
C THR A 59 -14.32 9.72 14.14
N PRO A 60 -15.41 9.23 14.77
CA PRO A 60 -16.40 8.37 14.12
C PRO A 60 -17.02 8.94 12.83
N ASP A 61 -17.13 10.26 12.72
CA ASP A 61 -17.77 10.94 11.59
C ASP A 61 -16.78 11.35 10.48
N GLN A 62 -15.51 10.95 10.59
CA GLN A 62 -14.50 11.36 9.62
C GLN A 62 -14.41 10.40 8.44
N ASP A 63 -14.56 10.98 7.24
CA ASP A 63 -14.35 10.27 5.99
C ASP A 63 -12.91 9.75 5.87
N LYS A 64 -12.80 8.50 5.43
CA LYS A 64 -11.51 7.86 5.11
C LYS A 64 -11.01 8.38 3.77
N VAL A 65 -9.79 8.89 3.75
CA VAL A 65 -9.16 9.46 2.55
C VAL A 65 -7.79 8.83 2.34
N GLN A 66 -7.63 8.15 1.21
CA GLN A 66 -6.34 7.62 0.75
C GLN A 66 -5.35 8.77 0.50
N ASN A 67 -4.06 8.53 0.70
CA ASN A 67 -3.02 9.52 0.44
C ASN A 67 -2.90 9.79 -1.08
N PRO A 68 -3.25 11.00 -1.56
CA PRO A 68 -3.33 11.24 -3.01
C PRO A 68 -1.96 11.23 -3.70
N LEU A 69 -0.86 11.50 -2.98
CA LEU A 69 0.49 11.35 -3.55
C LEU A 69 0.82 9.87 -3.81
N LEU A 70 0.39 8.99 -2.90
CA LEU A 70 0.62 7.54 -3.03
C LEU A 70 -0.31 6.92 -4.08
N VAL A 71 -1.55 7.40 -4.19
CA VAL A 71 -2.48 7.01 -5.27
C VAL A 71 -1.85 7.23 -6.64
N GLU A 72 -1.19 8.38 -6.84
CA GLU A 72 -0.52 8.68 -8.12
C GLU A 72 0.74 7.84 -8.34
N ALA A 73 1.51 7.57 -7.28
CA ALA A 73 2.77 6.84 -7.37
C ALA A 73 2.62 5.31 -7.49
N PHE A 74 1.59 4.75 -6.85
CA PHE A 74 1.34 3.31 -6.71
C PHE A 74 -0.10 2.93 -7.10
N PRO A 75 -0.57 3.29 -8.31
CA PRO A 75 -1.99 3.25 -8.66
C PRO A 75 -2.63 1.87 -8.47
N ALA A 76 -1.92 0.78 -8.78
CA ALA A 76 -2.45 -0.58 -8.60
C ALA A 76 -2.73 -0.96 -7.13
N LEU A 77 -2.14 -0.25 -6.16
CA LEU A 77 -2.35 -0.50 -4.73
C LEU A 77 -3.47 0.36 -4.11
N PHE A 78 -3.92 1.38 -4.83
CA PHE A 78 -4.91 2.34 -4.34
C PHE A 78 -6.20 2.38 -5.18
N LYS A 79 -6.27 1.64 -6.29
CA LYS A 79 -7.49 1.56 -7.10
C LYS A 79 -8.66 1.12 -6.22
N LEU A 80 -9.71 1.95 -6.17
CA LEU A 80 -10.97 1.56 -5.55
C LEU A 80 -11.70 0.61 -6.49
N THR A 81 -11.54 -0.67 -6.18
CA THR A 81 -12.13 -1.79 -6.89
C THR A 81 -13.46 -2.18 -6.24
N ASP A 82 -14.53 -2.29 -7.03
CA ASP A 82 -15.70 -3.06 -6.60
C ASP A 82 -15.51 -4.51 -7.11
N PRO A 83 -15.24 -5.48 -6.21
CA PRO A 83 -14.99 -6.86 -6.62
C PRO A 83 -16.20 -7.52 -7.29
N ASP A 84 -17.40 -6.98 -7.11
CA ASP A 84 -18.66 -7.52 -7.65
C ASP A 84 -19.20 -6.69 -8.83
N ASN A 85 -18.50 -5.63 -9.27
CA ASN A 85 -18.92 -4.83 -10.41
C ASN A 85 -18.57 -5.56 -11.72
N PRO A 86 -19.56 -6.01 -12.53
CA PRO A 86 -19.31 -6.70 -13.78
C PRO A 86 -18.71 -5.79 -14.88
N GLU A 87 -18.75 -4.47 -14.72
CA GLU A 87 -18.09 -3.50 -15.62
C GLU A 87 -16.63 -3.23 -15.23
N ASP A 88 -16.21 -3.63 -14.04
CA ASP A 88 -14.84 -3.45 -13.57
C ASP A 88 -14.02 -4.62 -14.16
N ASP A 89 -13.39 -4.33 -15.30
CA ASP A 89 -12.65 -5.24 -16.19
C ASP A 89 -11.43 -5.88 -15.51
N TYR A 90 -11.67 -6.81 -14.58
CA TYR A 90 -10.65 -7.57 -13.85
C TYR A 90 -10.09 -8.67 -14.73
N GLU A 91 -9.04 -8.31 -15.47
CA GLU A 91 -8.28 -9.21 -16.32
C GLU A 91 -7.26 -10.00 -15.50
N TYR A 92 -7.26 -11.33 -15.66
CA TYR A 92 -6.20 -12.19 -15.14
C TYR A 92 -4.85 -11.76 -15.71
N ASP A 93 -3.79 -11.98 -14.93
CA ASP A 93 -2.39 -11.74 -15.32
C ASP A 93 -2.04 -10.27 -15.59
N LYS A 94 -2.98 -9.35 -15.31
CA LYS A 94 -2.71 -7.92 -15.37
C LYS A 94 -1.58 -7.55 -14.40
N PRO A 95 -0.51 -6.89 -14.87
CA PRO A 95 0.59 -6.50 -14.01
C PRO A 95 0.15 -5.38 -13.05
N ALA A 96 0.64 -5.46 -11.81
CA ALA A 96 0.46 -4.43 -10.79
C ALA A 96 1.77 -3.67 -10.53
N LEU A 97 2.84 -4.38 -10.16
CA LEU A 97 4.16 -3.80 -9.85
C LEU A 97 4.79 -3.17 -11.09
N ALA A 98 4.68 -3.82 -12.26
CA ALA A 98 5.27 -3.32 -13.50
C ALA A 98 4.68 -1.97 -13.95
N THR A 99 3.47 -1.64 -13.49
CA THR A 99 2.76 -0.38 -13.85
C THR A 99 3.22 0.85 -13.06
N PHE A 100 3.95 0.66 -11.96
CA PHE A 100 4.35 1.78 -11.10
C PHE A 100 5.27 2.77 -11.82
N ASP A 101 5.17 4.04 -11.44
CA ASP A 101 6.01 5.11 -12.03
C ASP A 101 7.51 4.84 -11.87
N MET A 102 7.89 4.15 -10.79
CA MET A 102 9.28 3.74 -10.54
C MET A 102 9.83 2.78 -11.62
N MET A 103 8.96 2.01 -12.29
CA MET A 103 9.37 1.02 -13.28
C MET A 103 9.68 1.62 -14.65
N LYS A 104 9.25 2.87 -14.91
CA LYS A 104 9.44 3.56 -16.19
C LYS A 104 10.91 3.84 -16.55
N SER A 105 11.81 3.94 -15.56
CA SER A 105 13.24 4.10 -15.81
C SER A 105 14.09 3.64 -14.63
N SER A 106 15.34 3.23 -14.89
CA SER A 106 16.28 2.85 -13.83
C SER A 106 16.60 4.01 -12.87
N SER A 107 16.59 5.25 -13.37
CA SER A 107 16.79 6.45 -12.55
C SER A 107 15.63 6.68 -11.57
N LYS A 108 14.39 6.47 -12.02
CA LYS A 108 13.21 6.53 -11.15
C LYS A 108 13.23 5.39 -10.15
N LEU A 109 13.50 4.17 -10.58
CA LEU A 109 13.64 3.02 -9.68
C LEU A 109 14.62 3.31 -8.54
N ALA A 110 15.83 3.74 -8.87
CA ALA A 110 16.84 4.11 -7.87
C ALA A 110 16.40 5.26 -6.95
N ALA A 111 15.65 6.25 -7.47
CA ALA A 111 15.15 7.37 -6.67
C ALA A 111 14.01 6.97 -5.71
N TYR A 112 13.08 6.12 -6.15
CA TYR A 112 11.99 5.62 -5.32
C TYR A 112 12.51 4.70 -4.22
N LEU A 113 13.52 3.88 -4.51
CA LEU A 113 14.00 2.86 -3.57
C LEU A 113 14.99 3.37 -2.52
N ARG A 114 15.37 4.66 -2.56
CA ARG A 114 16.24 5.25 -1.53
C ARG A 114 15.67 5.07 -0.12
N PRO A 115 16.50 4.81 0.91
CA PRO A 115 16.04 4.68 2.29
C PRO A 115 15.29 5.91 2.80
N GLU A 116 15.72 7.11 2.38
CA GLU A 116 15.15 8.39 2.80
C GLU A 116 13.93 8.83 1.98
N ALA A 117 13.46 8.03 1.04
CA ALA A 117 12.33 8.39 0.20
C ALA A 117 11.07 8.63 1.05
N SER A 118 10.47 9.82 0.90
CA SER A 118 9.40 10.29 1.79
C SER A 118 8.20 9.35 1.86
N TRP A 119 7.83 8.75 0.71
CA TRP A 119 6.70 7.84 0.61
C TRP A 119 6.77 6.69 1.63
N ARG A 120 7.98 6.19 1.95
CA ARG A 120 8.18 5.08 2.90
C ARG A 120 7.59 5.35 4.27
N ARG A 121 7.59 6.62 4.69
CA ARG A 121 7.12 7.07 6.02
C ARG A 121 5.72 7.70 5.98
N MET A 122 5.12 7.80 4.80
CA MET A 122 3.78 8.35 4.65
C MET A 122 2.73 7.30 5.02
N LEU A 123 1.69 7.74 5.70
CA LEU A 123 0.47 6.96 5.89
C LEU A 123 -0.19 6.70 4.55
N VAL A 124 -0.73 5.50 4.39
CA VAL A 124 -1.51 5.13 3.20
C VAL A 124 -2.88 5.82 3.18
N GLN A 125 -3.41 6.19 4.35
CA GLN A 125 -4.74 6.79 4.53
C GLN A 125 -4.79 7.63 5.81
N GLN A 126 -5.73 8.58 5.85
CA GLN A 126 -6.18 9.26 7.05
C GLN A 126 -7.72 9.17 7.18
N PRO A 127 -8.31 8.78 8.34
CA PRO A 127 -7.67 8.30 9.57
C PRO A 127 -6.77 7.06 9.36
N PRO A 128 -5.79 6.83 10.25
CA PRO A 128 -4.75 5.82 10.05
C PRO A 128 -5.31 4.39 10.00
N VAL A 129 -4.78 3.57 9.08
CA VAL A 129 -5.05 2.12 9.03
C VAL A 129 -4.21 1.43 10.09
N CYS A 130 -4.85 0.73 11.03
CA CYS A 130 -4.15 0.08 12.15
C CYS A 130 -3.73 -1.37 11.87
N LYS A 131 -4.37 -2.01 10.88
CA LYS A 131 -4.07 -3.36 10.38
C LYS A 131 -4.64 -3.58 8.98
N PHE A 132 -4.08 -4.55 8.25
CA PHE A 132 -4.63 -5.06 7.00
C PHE A 132 -4.59 -6.58 7.00
N GLU A 133 -5.41 -7.20 6.15
CA GLU A 133 -5.47 -8.66 6.03
C GLU A 133 -5.01 -9.10 4.64
N VAL A 134 -4.29 -10.22 4.59
CA VAL A 134 -3.97 -10.92 3.35
C VAL A 134 -4.87 -12.14 3.26
N TYR A 135 -5.57 -12.29 2.14
CA TYR A 135 -6.42 -13.43 1.82
C TYR A 135 -5.95 -14.09 0.54
N ILE A 136 -5.60 -15.35 0.63
CA ILE A 136 -5.05 -16.14 -0.47
C ILE A 136 -6.03 -17.28 -0.76
N TYR A 137 -6.46 -17.36 -2.01
CA TYR A 137 -7.23 -18.47 -2.53
C TYR A 137 -6.44 -19.14 -3.65
N SER A 138 -6.24 -20.44 -3.52
CA SER A 138 -5.60 -21.25 -4.54
C SER A 138 -6.51 -22.43 -4.90
N THR A 139 -6.68 -22.69 -6.19
CA THR A 139 -7.32 -23.92 -6.67
C THR A 139 -6.34 -24.73 -7.47
N SER A 140 -6.36 -26.04 -7.35
CA SER A 140 -5.65 -26.97 -8.21
C SER A 140 -6.63 -27.95 -8.85
N GLY A 141 -6.15 -28.75 -9.80
CA GLY A 141 -6.95 -29.84 -10.38
C GLY A 141 -7.49 -30.85 -9.36
N TYR A 142 -6.92 -30.89 -8.15
CA TYR A 142 -7.25 -31.86 -7.10
C TYR A 142 -7.81 -31.23 -5.82
N GLY A 143 -8.09 -29.91 -5.78
CA GLY A 143 -8.59 -29.29 -4.57
C GLY A 143 -8.51 -27.78 -4.54
N PHE A 144 -8.79 -27.19 -3.39
CA PHE A 144 -8.58 -25.78 -3.14
C PHE A 144 -8.00 -25.55 -1.76
N ALA A 145 -7.31 -24.43 -1.59
CA ALA A 145 -6.80 -23.97 -0.30
C ALA A 145 -7.05 -22.47 -0.13
N HIS A 146 -7.48 -22.10 1.08
CA HIS A 146 -7.60 -20.74 1.54
C HIS A 146 -6.57 -20.50 2.65
N THR A 147 -5.97 -19.33 2.66
CA THR A 147 -5.09 -18.87 3.73
C THR A 147 -5.38 -17.41 4.02
N SER A 148 -5.52 -17.03 5.28
CA SER A 148 -5.57 -15.63 5.67
C SER A 148 -4.70 -15.35 6.88
N PHE A 149 -4.17 -14.14 6.95
CA PHE A 149 -3.45 -13.64 8.11
C PHE A 149 -3.53 -12.11 8.19
N GLU A 150 -3.58 -11.61 9.43
CA GLU A 150 -3.52 -10.19 9.73
C GLU A 150 -2.07 -9.70 9.83
N VAL A 151 -1.85 -8.47 9.38
CA VAL A 151 -0.59 -7.75 9.52
C VAL A 151 -0.88 -6.41 10.22
N PRO A 152 -0.25 -6.08 11.37
CA PRO A 152 1.00 -6.63 11.92
C PRO A 152 0.86 -7.30 13.30
N GLU A 153 1.69 -8.32 13.58
CA GLU A 153 1.77 -9.04 14.88
C GLU A 153 2.22 -8.20 16.09
N ASP A 154 2.71 -6.96 15.90
CA ASP A 154 3.12 -6.12 17.04
C ASP A 154 1.91 -5.90 17.98
N PRO A 155 2.01 -6.09 19.30
CA PRO A 155 0.94 -5.70 20.24
C PRO A 155 0.60 -4.19 20.17
N ARG A 156 1.46 -3.38 19.54
CA ARG A 156 1.22 -1.97 19.19
C ARG A 156 0.66 -1.79 17.78
N GLY A 157 0.49 -2.83 16.98
CA GLY A 157 -0.06 -2.75 15.63
C GLY A 157 0.67 -1.71 14.77
N PHE A 158 -0.09 -1.08 13.86
CA PHE A 158 0.26 0.24 13.38
C PHE A 158 -0.35 1.32 14.29
N THR A 159 0.10 1.44 15.56
CA THR A 159 -0.47 2.38 16.56
C THR A 159 -0.64 3.81 16.05
N ASP A 160 0.22 4.26 15.14
CA ASP A 160 0.19 5.57 14.51
C ASP A 160 -0.12 5.51 13.00
N GLY A 161 -0.50 4.34 12.50
CA GLY A 161 -0.98 4.06 11.15
C GLY A 161 0.00 3.41 10.18
N LEU A 162 -0.54 2.58 9.27
CA LEU A 162 0.19 1.82 8.27
C LEU A 162 0.95 2.76 7.34
N ARG A 163 2.27 2.58 7.29
CA ARG A 163 3.15 3.33 6.39
C ARG A 163 3.25 2.61 5.05
N MET A 164 3.37 3.37 3.98
CA MET A 164 3.50 2.80 2.64
C MET A 164 4.77 1.95 2.49
N GLY A 165 5.85 2.29 3.19
CA GLY A 165 7.07 1.47 3.22
C GLY A 165 6.79 0.07 3.76
N ASP A 166 6.10 0.00 4.90
CA ASP A 166 5.71 -1.27 5.53
C ASP A 166 4.75 -2.07 4.63
N PHE A 167 3.74 -1.40 4.05
CA PHE A 167 2.78 -2.05 3.15
C PHE A 167 3.46 -2.60 1.88
N PHE A 168 4.31 -1.79 1.24
CA PHE A 168 5.07 -2.19 0.05
C PHE A 168 6.00 -3.36 0.36
N GLU A 169 6.71 -3.32 1.49
CA GLU A 169 7.66 -4.38 1.84
C GLU A 169 6.95 -5.70 2.18
N ALA A 170 5.78 -5.65 2.81
CA ALA A 170 4.95 -6.83 3.03
C ALA A 170 4.54 -7.50 1.70
N LEU A 171 4.14 -6.73 0.69
CA LEU A 171 3.74 -7.28 -0.61
C LEU A 171 4.92 -7.80 -1.45
N VAL A 172 6.11 -7.23 -1.28
CA VAL A 172 7.27 -7.50 -2.15
C VAL A 172 8.22 -8.54 -1.57
N PHE A 173 8.38 -8.56 -0.25
CA PHE A 173 9.42 -9.35 0.42
C PHE A 173 8.89 -10.45 1.32
N ASP A 174 7.60 -10.47 1.67
CA ASP A 174 7.03 -11.56 2.45
C ASP A 174 6.88 -12.81 1.57
N ASP A 175 7.46 -13.92 2.02
CA ASP A 175 7.53 -15.16 1.24
C ASP A 175 6.18 -15.90 1.22
N ASP A 176 5.28 -15.64 2.19
CA ASP A 176 3.93 -16.20 2.18
C ASP A 176 2.92 -15.27 1.49
N VAL A 177 3.36 -14.14 0.92
CA VAL A 177 2.53 -13.25 0.09
C VAL A 177 2.96 -13.44 -1.38
N PRO A 178 2.27 -14.29 -2.16
CA PRO A 178 2.63 -14.59 -3.55
C PRO A 178 2.23 -13.46 -4.51
N PHE A 179 2.50 -12.20 -4.17
CA PHE A 179 1.96 -11.03 -4.87
C PHE A 179 2.34 -11.02 -6.35
N ALA A 180 3.62 -11.22 -6.72
CA ALA A 180 4.04 -11.20 -8.12
C ALA A 180 3.59 -12.43 -8.93
N THR A 181 3.46 -13.59 -8.29
CA THR A 181 3.12 -14.85 -8.95
C THR A 181 1.61 -15.08 -9.06
N CYS A 182 0.82 -14.36 -8.26
CA CYS A 182 -0.62 -14.50 -8.27
C CYS A 182 -1.24 -13.88 -9.53
N ARG A 183 -2.13 -14.62 -10.19
CA ARG A 183 -2.76 -14.22 -11.45
C ARG A 183 -3.79 -13.11 -11.26
N LEU A 184 -4.53 -13.15 -10.14
CA LEU A 184 -5.51 -12.13 -9.80
C LEU A 184 -5.15 -11.48 -8.46
N LYS A 185 -4.97 -10.15 -8.48
CA LYS A 185 -4.48 -9.36 -7.33
C LYS A 185 -5.47 -8.22 -7.06
N HIS A 186 -6.19 -8.29 -5.95
CA HIS A 186 -7.16 -7.26 -5.57
C HIS A 186 -6.71 -6.59 -4.27
N ILE A 187 -6.56 -5.27 -4.30
CA ILE A 187 -6.41 -4.46 -3.09
C ILE A 187 -7.75 -3.80 -2.84
N ILE A 188 -8.49 -4.33 -1.89
CA ILE A 188 -9.84 -3.86 -1.63
C ILE A 188 -9.78 -2.93 -0.43
N TRP A 189 -10.24 -1.70 -0.65
CA TRP A 189 -10.25 -0.63 0.32
C TRP A 189 -11.64 -0.43 0.88
N TRP A 190 -11.72 -0.45 2.20
CA TRP A 190 -12.92 -0.26 3.00
C TRP A 190 -13.94 -1.38 2.76
N LYS A 191 -14.69 -1.71 3.81
CA LYS A 191 -15.82 -2.63 3.70
C LYS A 191 -16.98 -1.95 2.96
N ARG A 192 -16.86 -1.77 1.65
CA ARG A 192 -17.99 -1.42 0.77
C ARG A 192 -18.76 -2.71 0.56
N ILE A 193 -19.85 -2.88 1.31
CA ILE A 193 -20.74 -4.03 1.10
C ILE A 193 -21.37 -3.87 -0.29
N PRO A 194 -21.11 -4.77 -1.25
CA PRO A 194 -21.81 -4.75 -2.52
C PRO A 194 -23.28 -5.06 -2.27
N GLN A 195 -24.16 -4.35 -2.98
CA GLN A 195 -25.61 -4.51 -2.85
C GLN A 195 -26.08 -5.88 -3.38
N HIS A 196 -25.31 -6.48 -4.29
CA HIS A 196 -25.57 -7.80 -4.88
C HIS A 196 -24.25 -8.54 -5.07
N GLY A 197 -24.01 -9.62 -4.31
CA GLY A 197 -22.79 -10.42 -4.41
C GLY A 197 -22.27 -11.01 -3.09
N LEU A 198 -21.37 -11.99 -3.23
CA LEU A 198 -20.53 -12.56 -2.18
C LEU A 198 -19.25 -11.73 -2.12
N SER A 199 -19.25 -10.67 -1.32
CA SER A 199 -18.03 -9.88 -1.12
C SER A 199 -16.92 -10.75 -0.53
N VAL A 200 -15.65 -10.44 -0.88
CA VAL A 200 -14.47 -11.10 -0.30
C VAL A 200 -14.52 -11.10 1.23
N TRP A 201 -15.03 -10.03 1.86
CA TRP A 201 -15.26 -9.99 3.31
C TRP A 201 -16.26 -11.05 3.75
N LYS A 202 -17.41 -11.19 3.09
CA LYS A 202 -18.42 -12.20 3.46
C LYS A 202 -17.87 -13.62 3.30
N GLU A 203 -17.08 -13.87 2.24
CA GLU A 203 -16.41 -15.15 2.01
C GLU A 203 -15.42 -15.45 3.13
N MET A 204 -14.54 -14.49 3.46
CA MET A 204 -13.59 -14.60 4.56
C MET A 204 -14.29 -14.79 5.90
N GLU A 205 -15.32 -14.01 6.21
CA GLU A 205 -16.08 -14.09 7.46
C GLU A 205 -16.80 -15.45 7.58
N HIS A 206 -17.32 -15.98 6.46
CA HIS A 206 -17.97 -17.28 6.42
C HIS A 206 -16.97 -18.42 6.66
N LEU A 207 -15.81 -18.37 6.01
CA LEU A 207 -14.78 -19.41 6.07
C LEU A 207 -14.03 -19.42 7.41
N THR A 208 -13.62 -18.25 7.89
CA THR A 208 -12.86 -18.10 9.14
C THR A 208 -13.77 -18.18 10.38
N GLY A 209 -15.07 -17.94 10.22
CA GLY A 209 -16.03 -17.80 11.32
C GLY A 209 -15.79 -16.55 12.19
N LYS A 210 -14.98 -15.60 11.72
CA LYS A 210 -14.61 -14.36 12.43
C LYS A 210 -15.04 -13.14 11.65
N THR A 211 -15.30 -12.02 12.33
CA THR A 211 -15.56 -10.74 11.66
C THR A 211 -14.25 -10.13 11.17
N VAL A 212 -14.21 -9.72 9.90
CA VAL A 212 -13.06 -9.05 9.30
C VAL A 212 -13.23 -7.54 9.46
N ASP A 213 -12.49 -6.96 10.40
CA ASP A 213 -12.49 -5.52 10.73
C ASP A 213 -11.19 -4.83 10.25
N SER A 214 -10.82 -5.13 9.00
CA SER A 214 -9.65 -4.54 8.34
C SER A 214 -10.09 -3.52 7.29
N ASP A 215 -9.39 -2.38 7.26
CA ASP A 215 -9.61 -1.31 6.26
C ASP A 215 -9.12 -1.70 4.87
N ILE A 216 -8.14 -2.60 4.82
CA ILE A 216 -7.52 -3.08 3.58
C ILE A 216 -7.53 -4.61 3.63
N VAL A 217 -7.99 -5.24 2.55
CA VAL A 217 -7.82 -6.67 2.29
C VAL A 217 -7.06 -6.84 0.98
N VAL A 218 -5.94 -7.55 1.05
CA VAL A 218 -5.12 -7.98 -0.08
C VAL A 218 -5.61 -9.37 -0.50
N SER A 219 -6.46 -9.44 -1.51
CA SER A 219 -7.05 -10.69 -2.01
C SER A 219 -6.26 -11.19 -3.22
N LEU A 220 -5.68 -12.38 -3.08
CA LEU A 220 -4.82 -13.03 -4.06
C LEU A 220 -5.47 -14.34 -4.49
N ARG A 221 -5.90 -14.44 -5.76
CA ARG A 221 -6.49 -15.67 -6.31
C ARG A 221 -5.61 -16.29 -7.39
N SER A 222 -5.27 -17.57 -7.20
CA SER A 222 -4.49 -18.37 -8.13
C SER A 222 -5.28 -19.61 -8.56
N HIS A 223 -5.58 -19.71 -9.85
CA HIS A 223 -6.15 -20.93 -10.44
C HIS A 223 -5.04 -21.76 -11.09
N ILE A 224 -4.61 -22.82 -10.41
CA ILE A 224 -3.76 -23.91 -10.95
C ILE A 224 -4.68 -24.92 -11.65
N THR A 225 -5.54 -24.45 -12.55
CA THR A 225 -6.36 -25.33 -13.38
C THR A 225 -5.78 -25.35 -14.78
N GLN A 226 -5.23 -26.52 -15.13
CA GLN A 226 -4.73 -26.93 -16.44
C GLN A 226 -3.27 -26.58 -16.76
N CYS A 227 -2.57 -27.65 -17.16
CA CYS A 227 -1.32 -27.66 -17.88
C CYS A 227 -1.40 -26.64 -19.02
N TYR A 228 -0.65 -25.54 -18.93
CA TYR A 228 -0.36 -24.77 -20.12
C TYR A 228 0.65 -25.58 -20.95
N ASP A 229 0.34 -25.73 -22.23
CA ASP A 229 1.32 -26.12 -23.24
C ASP A 229 2.54 -25.20 -23.06
N SER A 230 3.71 -25.83 -23.01
CA SER A 230 5.02 -25.31 -22.63
C SER A 230 5.59 -24.19 -23.51
N ASP A 231 4.75 -23.45 -24.24
CA ASP A 231 5.18 -22.62 -25.36
C ASP A 231 5.17 -21.11 -25.05
N ASP A 232 4.61 -20.67 -23.92
CA ASP A 232 4.78 -19.30 -23.40
C ASP A 232 5.72 -19.31 -22.17
N ASP A 233 7.02 -19.44 -22.45
CA ASP A 233 8.13 -19.34 -21.49
C ASP A 233 8.34 -17.90 -20.94
N GLU A 234 7.44 -16.96 -21.23
CA GLU A 234 7.63 -15.57 -20.82
C GLU A 234 7.34 -15.36 -19.33
N THR A 235 8.40 -15.07 -18.57
CA THR A 235 8.27 -14.72 -17.15
C THR A 235 7.32 -13.52 -16.96
N PRO A 236 6.29 -13.63 -16.10
CA PRO A 236 5.35 -12.54 -15.81
C PRO A 236 6.04 -11.22 -15.48
N GLU A 237 5.49 -10.11 -15.98
CA GLU A 237 6.09 -8.77 -15.82
C GLU A 237 6.25 -8.38 -14.35
N ASP A 238 5.32 -8.77 -13.48
CA ASP A 238 5.41 -8.48 -12.04
C ASP A 238 6.54 -9.24 -11.35
N ILE A 239 6.89 -10.45 -11.82
CA ILE A 239 8.07 -11.18 -11.32
C ILE A 239 9.34 -10.43 -11.74
N LYS A 240 9.44 -10.06 -13.02
CA LYS A 240 10.56 -9.23 -13.53
C LYS A 240 10.67 -7.91 -12.76
N ALA A 241 9.54 -7.26 -12.45
CA ALA A 241 9.51 -6.01 -11.69
C ALA A 241 9.96 -6.21 -10.24
N MET A 242 9.44 -7.24 -9.57
CA MET A 242 9.81 -7.61 -8.21
C MET A 242 11.31 -7.95 -8.10
N ASP A 243 11.86 -8.69 -9.06
CA ASP A 243 13.29 -9.03 -9.09
C ASP A 243 14.18 -7.79 -9.24
N ARG A 244 13.78 -6.83 -10.09
CA ARG A 244 14.47 -5.53 -10.22
C ARG A 244 14.44 -4.74 -8.92
N ILE A 245 13.29 -4.73 -8.23
CA ILE A 245 13.16 -4.06 -6.91
C ILE A 245 14.09 -4.73 -5.90
N LYS A 246 14.03 -6.07 -5.77
CA LYS A 246 14.87 -6.85 -4.86
C LYS A 246 16.36 -6.66 -5.15
N ALA A 247 16.75 -6.56 -6.42
CA ALA A 247 18.13 -6.28 -6.82
C ALA A 247 18.62 -4.93 -6.29
N VAL A 248 17.83 -3.87 -6.48
CA VAL A 248 18.20 -2.52 -5.99
C VAL A 248 18.26 -2.46 -4.46
N TYR A 249 17.38 -3.17 -3.75
CA TYR A 249 17.49 -3.29 -2.28
C TYR A 249 18.83 -3.91 -1.85
N ARG A 250 19.27 -4.97 -2.55
CA ARG A 250 20.58 -5.61 -2.31
C ARG A 250 21.73 -4.65 -2.60
N GLU A 251 21.68 -3.93 -3.72
CA GLU A 251 22.71 -2.94 -4.09
C GLU A 251 22.83 -1.79 -3.08
N LEU A 252 21.71 -1.32 -2.54
CA LEU A 252 21.66 -0.26 -1.53
C LEU A 252 21.89 -0.76 -0.10
N GLY A 253 22.04 -2.08 0.10
CA GLY A 253 22.21 -2.68 1.43
C GLY A 253 21.00 -2.51 2.35
N ILE A 254 19.80 -2.33 1.78
CA ILE A 254 18.57 -2.13 2.54
C ILE A 254 18.03 -3.49 2.97
N GLN A 255 17.83 -3.65 4.27
CA GLN A 255 17.12 -4.80 4.82
C GLN A 255 15.61 -4.47 4.86
N PRO A 256 14.75 -5.20 4.13
CA PRO A 256 13.32 -4.99 4.19
C PRO A 256 12.82 -5.35 5.60
N ARG A 257 11.85 -4.59 6.09
CA ARG A 257 11.18 -4.86 7.35
C ARG A 257 10.28 -6.07 7.17
N ARG A 258 10.59 -7.15 7.90
CA ARG A 258 9.70 -8.32 8.00
C ARG A 258 8.65 -8.03 9.06
N LEU A 259 7.39 -7.94 8.64
CA LEU A 259 6.25 -7.80 9.53
C LEU A 259 5.83 -9.19 9.99
N GLY A 260 5.48 -9.32 11.27
CA GLY A 260 4.91 -10.55 11.80
C GLY A 260 3.44 -10.71 11.41
N LYS A 261 2.90 -11.91 11.67
CA LYS A 261 1.54 -12.31 11.26
C LYS A 261 0.72 -12.76 12.46
N THR A 262 -0.55 -12.39 12.49
CA THR A 262 -1.50 -12.82 13.52
C THR A 262 -2.76 -13.40 12.92
N GLU A 263 -3.54 -14.10 13.76
CA GLU A 263 -4.85 -14.65 13.38
C GLU A 263 -4.77 -15.54 12.13
N GLU A 264 -3.64 -16.24 11.95
CA GLU A 264 -3.40 -17.09 10.79
C GLU A 264 -4.43 -18.23 10.73
N TRP A 265 -5.06 -18.36 9.58
CA TRP A 265 -6.07 -19.36 9.31
C TRP A 265 -5.81 -19.99 7.94
N SER A 266 -5.93 -21.31 7.86
CA SER A 266 -5.78 -22.06 6.62
C SER A 266 -6.80 -23.19 6.54
N HIS A 267 -7.41 -23.37 5.37
CA HIS A 267 -8.31 -24.48 5.08
C HIS A 267 -8.01 -25.05 3.70
N SER A 268 -7.98 -26.38 3.56
CA SER A 268 -7.80 -27.03 2.27
C SER A 268 -8.71 -28.24 2.14
N ASP A 269 -9.39 -28.37 1.02
CA ASP A 269 -10.17 -29.55 0.65
C ASP A 269 -9.59 -30.17 -0.61
N TRP A 270 -9.35 -31.48 -0.56
CA TRP A 270 -8.81 -32.27 -1.66
C TRP A 270 -9.88 -33.23 -2.18
N TRP A 271 -10.05 -33.29 -3.49
CA TRP A 271 -10.91 -34.25 -4.16
C TRP A 271 -10.14 -35.57 -4.31
N GLU A 272 -10.76 -36.70 -3.94
CA GLU A 272 -10.23 -38.06 -4.16
C GLU A 272 -10.26 -38.48 -5.64
#